data_AF-A0A2M7ZI93-F1
#
_entry.id   AF-A0A2M7ZI93-F1
#
_cell.length_a   1.000
_cell.length_b   1.000
_cell.length_c   1.000
_cell.angle_alpha   90.00
_cell.angle_beta   90.00
_cell.angle_gamma   90.00
#
_symmetry.space_group_name_H-M   'P 1'
#
loop_
_entity.id
_entity.type
_entity.pdbx_description
1 polymer ?
#
loop_
_entity_poly.entity_id
_entity_poly.type
_entity_poly.pdbx_seq_one_letter_code
_entity_poly.pdbx_strand_id
1 'polypeptide(L)' 'MDKKELVLQEIEQVPDILLDEVLDFLRYLKTKITSERIEALITSESSLKKDWLLPEEDIAWQNL' A
#
# COMPACT_ATOMS: atom_id res chain seq x y z
N MET A 1 7.99 -23.88 -6.35
CA MET A 1 6.98 -23.35 -7.27
C MET A 1 6.71 -21.92 -6.85
N ASP A 2 6.88 -20.97 -7.76
CA ASP A 2 6.58 -19.57 -7.45
C ASP A 2 5.06 -19.43 -7.21
N LYS A 3 4.64 -18.62 -6.24
CA LYS A 3 3.22 -18.33 -6.00
C LYS A 3 2.57 -17.75 -7.25
N LYS A 4 3.33 -17.04 -8.07
CA LYS A 4 2.86 -16.51 -9.36
C LYS A 4 2.52 -17.62 -10.36
N GLU A 5 3.33 -18.68 -10.42
CA GLU A 5 3.07 -19.83 -11.29
C GLU A 5 1.82 -20.60 -10.85
N LEU A 6 1.63 -20.79 -9.55
CA LEU A 6 0.44 -21.44 -9.02
C LEU A 6 -0.84 -20.66 -9.39
N VAL A 7 -0.82 -19.34 -9.26
CA VAL A 7 -1.98 -18.51 -9.64
C VAL A 7 -2.30 -18.62 -11.14
N LEU A 8 -1.28 -18.68 -12.00
CA LEU A 8 -1.50 -18.84 -13.44
C LEU A 8 -2.12 -20.19 -13.78
N GLN A 9 -1.66 -21.27 -13.14
CA GLN A 9 -2.23 -22.62 -13.35
C GLN A 9 -3.67 -22.73 -12.87
N GLU A 10 -4.03 -22.07 -11.78
CA GLU A 10 -5.41 -22.03 -11.29
C GLU A 10 -6.30 -21.24 -12.27
N ILE A 11 -5.84 -20.10 -12.77
CA ILE A 11 -6.59 -19.28 -13.75
C ILE A 11 -6.85 -20.05 -15.05
N GLU A 12 -5.91 -20.85 -15.53
CA GLU A 12 -6.10 -21.68 -16.74
C GLU A 12 -7.20 -22.74 -16.58
N GLN A 13 -7.50 -23.18 -15.35
CA GLN A 13 -8.54 -24.17 -15.07
C GLN A 13 -9.90 -23.54 -14.75
N VAL A 14 -9.96 -22.21 -14.61
CA VAL A 14 -11.18 -21.47 -14.27
C VAL A 14 -12.06 -21.30 -15.53
N PRO A 15 -13.36 -21.60 -15.46
CA PRO A 15 -14.30 -21.32 -16.54
C PRO A 15 -14.37 -19.82 -16.87
N ASP A 16 -14.49 -19.47 -18.16
CA ASP A 16 -14.54 -18.08 -18.63
C ASP A 16 -15.57 -17.19 -17.89
N ILE A 17 -16.68 -17.79 -17.45
CA ILE A 17 -17.75 -17.12 -16.70
C ILE A 17 -17.24 -16.53 -15.37
N LEU A 18 -16.23 -17.16 -14.77
CA LEU A 18 -15.63 -16.73 -13.50
C LEU A 18 -14.34 -15.93 -13.71
N LEU A 19 -13.79 -15.88 -14.93
CA LEU A 19 -12.59 -15.10 -15.22
C LEU A 19 -12.81 -13.61 -14.99
N ASP A 20 -14.01 -13.09 -15.29
CA ASP A 20 -14.35 -11.69 -15.00
C ASP A 20 -14.31 -11.40 -13.49
N GLU A 21 -14.83 -12.31 -12.66
CA GLU A 21 -14.80 -12.16 -11.20
C GLU A 21 -13.36 -12.26 -10.64
N VAL A 22 -12.55 -13.17 -11.17
CA VAL A 22 -11.13 -13.29 -10.82
C VAL A 22 -10.34 -12.04 -11.24
N LEU A 23 -10.62 -11.50 -12.43
CA LEU A 23 -9.99 -10.27 -12.93
C LEU A 23 -10.34 -9.07 -12.04
N ASP A 24 -11.61 -8.95 -11.66
CA ASP A 24 -12.08 -7.88 -10.78
C ASP A 24 -11.47 -8.00 -9.38
N PHE A 25 -11.34 -9.21 -8.84
CA PHE A 25 -10.66 -9.43 -7.57
C PHE A 25 -9.18 -9.03 -7.62
N LEU A 26 -8.47 -9.37 -8.70
CA LEU A 26 -7.07 -8.96 -8.89
C LEU A 26 -6.92 -7.45 -9.04
N ARG A 27 -7.86 -6.79 -9.73
CA ARG A 27 -7.90 -5.31 -9.83
C ARG A 27 -8.17 -4.68 -8.47
N TYR A 28 -9.12 -5.22 -7.72
CA TYR A 28 -9.42 -4.78 -6.36
C TYR A 28 -8.18 -4.86 -5.46
N LEU A 29 -7.43 -5.98 -5.48
CA LEU A 29 -6.21 -6.12 -4.70
C LEU A 29 -5.14 -5.08 -5.07
N LYS A 30 -4.95 -4.78 -6.36
CA LYS A 30 -4.03 -3.73 -6.81
C LYS A 30 -4.43 -2.34 -6.32
N THR A 31 -5.71 -2.03 -6.39
CA THR A 31 -6.26 -0.76 -5.91
C THR A 31 -6.16 -0.67 -4.39
N LYS A 32 -6.45 -1.75 -3.67
CA LYS A 32 -6.33 -1.84 -2.21
C LYS A 32 -4.91 -1.56 -1.73
N ILE A 33 -3.90 -2.19 -2.33
CA ILE A 33 -2.48 -1.92 -2.02
C ILE A 33 -2.14 -0.46 -2.26
N THR A 34 -2.68 0.14 -3.32
CA THR A 34 -2.46 1.57 -3.63
C THR A 34 -3.13 2.47 -2.60
N SER A 35 -4.36 2.16 -2.19
CA SER A 35 -5.10 2.89 -1.15
C SER A 35 -4.42 2.77 0.21
N GLU A 36 -4.07 1.55 0.65
CA GLU A 36 -3.36 1.33 1.91
C GLU A 36 -2.01 2.04 1.93
N ARG A 37 -1.30 2.10 0.79
CA ARG A 37 -0.05 2.85 0.68
C ARG A 37 -0.26 4.36 0.75
N ILE A 38 -1.35 4.88 0.18
CA ILE A 38 -1.73 6.30 0.29
C ILE A 38 -2.16 6.63 1.73
N GLU A 39 -2.97 5.79 2.37
CA GLU A 39 -3.39 5.94 3.76
C GLU A 39 -2.19 5.87 4.72
N ALA A 40 -1.24 4.96 4.48
CA ALA A 40 0.00 4.89 5.23
C ALA A 40 0.87 6.16 5.05
N LEU A 41 0.93 6.71 3.84
CA LEU A 41 1.63 7.98 3.57
C LEU A 41 0.96 9.14 4.33
N ILE A 42 -0.36 9.30 4.23
CA ILE A 42 -1.13 10.34 4.95
C ILE A 42 -0.97 10.20 6.47
N THR A 43 -1.00 8.97 6.98
CA THR A 43 -0.81 8.69 8.41
C THR A 43 0.63 9.02 8.85
N SER A 44 1.63 8.69 8.02
CA SER A 44 3.03 9.05 8.29
C SER A 44 3.27 10.56 8.28
N GLU A 45 2.60 11.32 7.42
CA GLU A 45 2.64 12.79 7.43
C GLU A 45 2.06 13.36 8.73
N SER A 46 0.96 12.79 9.23
CA SER A 46 0.33 13.24 10.48
C SER A 46 1.20 13.00 11.73
N SER A 47 2.06 11.98 11.70
CA SER A 47 3.02 11.68 12.76
C SER A 47 4.32 12.49 12.60
N LEU A 48 4.84 12.68 11.38
CA LEU A 48 6.05 13.48 11.14
C LEU A 48 5.85 14.97 11.44
N LYS A 49 4.63 15.49 11.28
CA LYS A 49 4.32 16.90 11.54
C LYS A 49 4.16 17.24 13.03
N LYS A 50 4.06 16.22 13.91
CA LYS A 50 3.92 16.43 15.36
C LYS A 50 5.25 16.54 16.10
N ASP A 51 6.30 15.87 15.62
CA ASP A 51 7.60 15.88 16.30
C ASP A 51 8.56 16.98 15.79
N TRP A 52 8.25 17.68 14.69
CA TRP A 52 9.12 18.72 14.09
C TRP A 52 8.79 20.17 14.52
N LEU A 53 7.74 20.37 15.33
CA LEU A 53 7.28 21.70 15.77
C LEU A 53 7.43 21.87 17.29
N LEU A 54 8.42 21.22 17.89
CA LEU A 54 8.78 21.47 19.27
C LEU A 54 9.63 22.74 19.33
N PRO A 55 9.20 23.79 20.06
CA PRO A 55 10.00 25.00 20.24
C PRO A 55 11.34 24.73 20.95
N GLU A 56 11.53 23.54 21.55
CA GLU A 56 12.81 23.12 22.10
C GLU A 56 13.88 22.82 21.02
N GLU A 57 13.51 22.40 19.80
CA GLU A 57 14.48 22.12 18.73
C GLU A 57 15.07 23.40 18.13
N ASP A 58 14.32 24.51 18.05
CA ASP A 58 14.84 25.82 17.59
C ASP A 58 16.00 26.33 18.48
N ILE A 59 16.02 25.94 19.76
CA ILE A 59 17.09 26.28 20.72
C ILE A 59 18.35 25.44 20.46
N ALA A 60 18.17 24.18 20.05
CA ALA A 60 19.28 23.29 19.71
C ALA A 60 19.96 23.70 18.40
N TRP A 61 19.21 24.23 17.43
CA TRP A 61 19.74 24.68 16.13
C TRP A 61 20.37 26.07 16.17
N GLN A 62 20.08 26.90 17.18
CA GLN A 62 20.77 28.19 17.37
C GLN A 62 22.22 28.07 17.86
N ASN A 63 22.63 26.88 18.31
CA ASN A 63 23.97 26.63 18.86
C ASN A 63 24.86 25.76 17.95
N LEU A 64 24.47 25.55 16.69
CA LEU A 64 25.24 24.89 15.63
C LEU A 64 25.77 25.93 14.63
#